data_AF-A0A2H0Q3M0-F1
#
_entry.id   AF-A0A2H0Q3M0-F1
#
_cell.length_a   1.000
_cell.length_b   1.000
_cell.length_c   1.000
_cell.angle_alpha   90.00
_cell.angle_beta   90.00
_cell.angle_gamma   90.00
#
_symmetry.space_group_name_H-M   'P 1'
#
loop_
_entity.id
_entity.type
_entity.pdbx_description
1 polymer ?
#
loop_
_entity_poly.entity_id
_entity_poly.type
_entity_poly.pdbx_seq_one_letter_code
_entity_poly.pdbx_strand_id
1 'polypeptide(L)'
;MVKRALLVSILLISACANLSKNQTLTEDFVVRGGKFGNQTWNDSLHFKRTSWYAELTLVYDLLMAQIGEQSPFWQWLSVSEKQTLLACKKHYVVVAYAQDSQKISHGTFKSFAAEAGYSSVALPQFANYMRLHPDFNQNSFHLYSVFGLCLDNSSPKRENISLQFPNFTEVLIK
;
A
#
# COMPACT_ATOMS: atom_id res chain seq x y z
N MET A 1 -42.12 -25.22 -23.68
CA MET A 1 -41.71 -23.92 -23.10
C MET A 1 -40.42 -24.00 -22.28
N VAL A 2 -40.21 -25.04 -21.47
CA VAL A 2 -38.99 -25.23 -20.62
C VAL A 2 -37.65 -25.15 -21.38
N LYS A 3 -37.57 -25.73 -22.59
CA LYS A 3 -36.33 -25.71 -23.40
C LYS A 3 -35.91 -24.31 -23.88
N ARG A 4 -36.87 -23.40 -24.12
CA ARG A 4 -36.58 -22.01 -24.53
C ARG A 4 -36.15 -21.17 -23.33
N ALA A 5 -36.73 -21.42 -22.15
CA ALA A 5 -36.32 -20.78 -20.91
C ALA A 5 -34.90 -21.19 -20.49
N LEU A 6 -34.51 -22.46 -20.67
CA LEU A 6 -33.17 -22.95 -20.36
C LEU A 6 -32.08 -22.28 -21.22
N LEU A 7 -32.36 -22.10 -22.53
CA LEU A 7 -31.43 -21.48 -23.47
C LEU A 7 -31.20 -19.99 -23.18
N VAL A 8 -32.27 -19.28 -22.81
CA VAL A 8 -32.19 -17.88 -22.34
C VAL A 8 -31.42 -17.79 -21.02
N SER A 9 -31.62 -18.75 -20.11
CA SER A 9 -30.88 -18.80 -18.84
C SER A 9 -29.39 -19.01 -19.05
N ILE A 10 -28.97 -19.87 -20.00
CA ILE A 10 -27.55 -20.11 -20.32
C ILE A 10 -26.87 -18.89 -20.96
N LEU A 11 -27.59 -18.16 -21.83
CA LEU A 11 -27.09 -16.93 -22.43
C LEU A 11 -26.86 -15.82 -21.39
N LEU A 12 -27.74 -15.71 -20.38
CA LEU A 12 -27.61 -14.70 -19.32
C LEU A 12 -26.40 -14.93 -18.40
N ILE A 13 -25.98 -16.18 -18.16
CA ILE A 13 -24.79 -16.49 -17.34
C ILE A 13 -23.47 -16.22 -18.08
N SER A 14 -23.47 -16.26 -19.42
CA SER A 14 -22.27 -16.04 -20.23
C SER A 14 -21.87 -14.56 -20.36
N ALA A 15 -22.78 -13.62 -20.08
CA ALA A 15 -22.54 -12.19 -20.24
C ALA A 15 -21.62 -11.57 -19.17
N CYS A 16 -21.32 -12.28 -18.07
CA CYS A 16 -20.48 -11.78 -16.98
C CYS A 16 -18.99 -12.16 -17.11
N ALA A 17 -18.57 -12.86 -18.17
CA ALA A 17 -17.20 -13.37 -18.30
C ALA A 17 -16.15 -12.32 -18.75
N ASN A 18 -16.52 -11.03 -18.82
CA ASN A 18 -15.63 -9.97 -19.28
C ASN A 18 -14.85 -9.31 -18.13
N LEU A 19 -14.30 -10.13 -17.23
CA LEU A 19 -13.35 -9.66 -16.24
C LEU A 19 -12.00 -9.50 -16.95
N SER A 20 -11.48 -8.27 -17.02
CA SER A 20 -10.11 -8.03 -17.44
C SER A 20 -9.19 -8.99 -16.70
N LYS A 21 -8.29 -9.67 -17.42
CA LYS A 21 -7.33 -10.58 -16.80
C LYS A 21 -6.54 -9.89 -15.70
N ASN A 22 -6.28 -8.60 -15.82
CA ASN A 22 -5.57 -7.84 -14.80
C ASN A 22 -6.51 -6.83 -14.16
N GLN A 23 -6.47 -6.74 -12.84
CA GLN A 23 -7.31 -5.84 -12.06
C GLN A 23 -6.48 -5.11 -11.00
N THR A 24 -6.92 -3.89 -10.68
CA THR A 24 -6.36 -3.09 -9.61
C THR A 24 -7.48 -2.74 -8.64
N LEU A 25 -7.28 -3.02 -7.36
CA LEU A 25 -8.24 -2.75 -6.29
C LEU A 25 -7.67 -1.67 -5.37
N THR A 26 -8.50 -0.70 -4.98
CA THR A 26 -8.13 0.35 -4.02
C THR A 26 -9.12 0.32 -2.87
N GLU A 27 -8.60 0.21 -1.65
CA GLU A 27 -9.42 0.11 -0.44
C GLU A 27 -8.76 0.83 0.75
N ASP A 28 -9.55 1.03 1.80
CA ASP A 28 -9.06 1.48 3.09
C ASP A 28 -8.65 0.27 3.95
N PHE A 29 -7.43 0.31 4.49
CA PHE A 29 -6.93 -0.68 5.43
C PHE A 29 -6.60 -0.01 6.77
N VAL A 30 -6.87 -0.69 7.88
CA VAL A 30 -6.72 -0.09 9.21
C VAL A 30 -5.95 -1.02 10.13
N VAL A 31 -4.85 -0.50 10.69
CA VAL A 31 -4.15 -1.13 11.82
C VAL A 31 -4.68 -0.51 13.10
N ARG A 32 -5.24 -1.32 14.00
CA ARG A 32 -5.96 -0.82 15.18
C ARG A 32 -5.15 -0.99 16.45
N GLY A 33 -5.05 0.11 17.20
CA GLY A 33 -4.40 0.16 18.50
C GLY A 33 -2.89 -0.05 18.42
N GLY A 34 -2.28 -0.12 19.59
CA GLY A 34 -0.86 -0.38 19.72
C GLY A 34 -0.40 -0.21 21.15
N LYS A 35 0.80 -0.73 21.41
CA LYS A 35 1.46 -0.60 22.71
C LYS A 35 2.93 -0.28 22.49
N PHE A 36 3.45 0.65 23.28
CA PHE A 36 4.87 0.94 23.33
C PHE A 36 5.29 1.34 24.76
N GLY A 37 6.21 0.59 25.36
CA GLY A 37 6.57 0.74 26.76
C GLY A 37 5.33 0.58 27.68
N ASN A 38 5.06 1.61 28.49
CA ASN A 38 3.89 1.69 29.37
C ASN A 38 2.68 2.35 28.73
N GLN A 39 2.77 2.79 27.47
CA GLN A 39 1.69 3.44 26.76
C GLN A 39 0.94 2.44 25.89
N THR A 40 -0.39 2.55 25.89
CA THR A 40 -1.29 1.76 25.05
C THR A 40 -2.33 2.71 24.50
N TRP A 41 -2.66 2.57 23.22
CA TRP A 41 -3.64 3.40 22.54
C TRP A 41 -4.62 2.52 21.77
N ASN A 42 -5.82 3.06 21.57
CA ASN A 42 -6.89 2.45 20.76
C ASN A 42 -7.08 3.18 19.42
N ASP A 43 -6.24 4.18 19.13
CA ASP A 43 -6.22 4.89 17.86
C ASP A 43 -5.89 3.96 16.69
N SER A 44 -6.23 4.42 15.49
CA SER A 44 -6.09 3.63 14.26
C SER A 44 -5.13 4.29 13.28
N LEU A 45 -4.26 3.49 12.67
CA LEU A 45 -3.42 3.91 11.56
C LEU A 45 -4.10 3.51 10.25
N HIS A 46 -4.54 4.53 9.50
CA HIS A 46 -5.30 4.37 8.26
C HIS A 46 -4.35 4.34 7.06
N PHE A 47 -4.36 3.22 6.35
CA PHE A 47 -3.65 3.03 5.10
C PHE A 47 -4.62 3.13 3.92
N LYS A 48 -4.20 3.80 2.86
CA LYS A 48 -4.75 3.57 1.53
C LYS A 48 -4.01 2.39 0.92
N ARG A 49 -4.75 1.32 0.64
CA ARG A 49 -4.25 0.09 0.04
C ARG A 49 -4.57 0.10 -1.44
N THR A 50 -3.58 -0.21 -2.27
CA THR A 50 -3.76 -0.48 -3.70
C THR A 50 -3.11 -1.81 -4.01
N SER A 51 -3.88 -2.73 -4.59
CA SER A 51 -3.47 -4.10 -4.88
C SER A 51 -3.63 -4.39 -6.36
N TRP A 52 -2.61 -5.00 -6.97
CA TRP A 52 -2.61 -5.40 -8.37
C TRP A 52 -2.68 -6.91 -8.46
N TYR A 53 -3.66 -7.40 -9.21
CA TYR A 53 -3.87 -8.83 -9.45
C TYR A 53 -3.74 -9.14 -10.92
N ALA A 54 -2.88 -10.12 -11.24
CA ALA A 54 -2.86 -10.78 -12.54
C ALA A 54 -3.67 -12.07 -12.43
N GLU A 55 -4.77 -12.12 -13.17
CA GLU A 55 -5.86 -13.08 -13.05
C GLU A 55 -6.38 -13.12 -11.60
N LEU A 56 -6.21 -14.24 -10.90
CA LEU A 56 -6.57 -14.39 -9.48
C LEU A 56 -5.38 -14.28 -8.54
N THR A 57 -4.21 -13.86 -9.04
CA THR A 57 -2.95 -13.85 -8.29
C THR A 57 -2.57 -12.42 -7.92
N LEU A 58 -2.39 -12.15 -6.63
CA LEU A 58 -1.83 -10.88 -6.15
C LEU A 58 -0.36 -10.78 -6.59
N VAL A 59 -0.05 -9.81 -7.46
CA VAL A 59 1.32 -9.62 -7.96
C VAL A 59 2.07 -8.53 -7.22
N TYR A 60 1.35 -7.50 -6.77
CA TYR A 60 1.90 -6.38 -6.02
C TYR A 60 0.84 -5.81 -5.09
N ASP A 61 1.24 -5.39 -3.91
CA ASP A 61 0.36 -4.73 -2.96
C ASP A 61 1.08 -3.55 -2.32
N LEU A 62 0.35 -2.47 -2.10
CA LEU A 62 0.91 -1.22 -1.60
C LEU A 62 -0.05 -0.62 -0.59
N LEU A 63 0.40 -0.50 0.66
CA LEU A 63 -0.31 0.19 1.72
C LEU A 63 0.48 1.45 2.05
N MET A 64 -0.17 2.61 1.99
CA MET A 64 0.44 3.90 2.32
C MET A 64 -0.38 4.63 3.38
N ALA A 65 0.27 5.05 4.46
CA ALA A 65 -0.33 5.86 5.51
C ALA A 65 0.52 7.11 5.75
N GLN A 66 -0.13 8.27 5.82
CA GLN A 66 0.50 9.46 6.36
C GLN A 66 0.46 9.37 7.89
N ILE A 67 1.62 9.49 8.53
CA ILE A 67 1.75 9.50 9.98
C ILE A 67 2.18 10.89 10.41
N GLY A 68 1.59 11.45 11.46
CA GLY A 68 1.97 12.76 12.00
C GLY A 68 2.46 12.64 13.43
N GLU A 69 3.11 13.69 13.95
CA GLU A 69 3.61 13.73 15.33
C GLU A 69 2.53 13.52 16.40
N GLN A 70 1.28 13.88 16.07
CA GLN A 70 0.13 13.70 16.96
C GLN A 70 -0.37 12.25 17.01
N SER A 71 0.04 11.41 16.07
CA SER A 71 -0.35 10.00 16.04
C SER A 71 0.40 9.21 17.12
N PRO A 72 -0.26 8.37 17.93
CA PRO A 72 0.44 7.50 18.88
C PRO A 72 1.42 6.55 18.19
N PHE A 73 1.13 6.17 16.94
CA PHE A 73 2.03 5.35 16.12
C PHE A 73 3.36 6.06 15.82
N TRP A 74 3.45 7.38 15.98
CA TRP A 74 4.71 8.12 15.89
C TRP A 74 5.73 7.63 16.91
N GLN A 75 5.28 7.05 18.02
CA GLN A 75 6.15 6.46 19.02
C GLN A 75 6.87 5.20 18.54
N TRP A 76 6.38 4.55 17.48
CA TRP A 76 7.06 3.40 16.89
C TRP A 76 8.32 3.77 16.09
N LEU A 77 8.50 5.05 15.80
CA LEU A 77 9.70 5.55 15.14
C LEU A 77 10.81 5.83 16.17
N SER A 78 12.03 5.47 15.80
CA SER A 78 13.25 5.87 16.49
C SER A 78 13.50 7.38 16.36
N VAL A 79 14.44 7.90 17.14
CA VAL A 79 14.79 9.33 17.12
C VAL A 79 15.31 9.77 15.74
N SER A 80 16.16 8.97 15.10
CA SER A 80 16.72 9.28 13.77
C SER A 80 15.69 9.20 12.66
N GLU A 81 14.77 8.23 12.71
CA GLU A 81 13.66 8.13 11.76
C GLU A 81 12.72 9.33 11.89
N LYS A 82 12.37 9.73 13.12
CA LYS A 82 11.57 10.94 13.37
C LYS A 82 12.23 12.17 12.77
N GLN A 83 13.52 12.40 13.04
CA GLN A 83 14.26 13.51 12.46
C GLN A 83 14.25 13.50 10.94
N THR A 84 14.40 12.33 10.33
CA THR A 84 14.36 12.17 8.87
C THR A 84 12.98 12.54 8.33
N LEU A 85 11.90 12.05 8.93
CA LEU A 85 10.53 12.32 8.47
C LEU A 85 10.08 13.77 8.72
N LEU A 86 10.55 14.40 9.81
CA LEU A 86 10.29 15.81 10.11
C LEU A 86 10.96 16.78 9.13
N ALA A 87 12.07 16.37 8.51
CA ALA A 87 12.72 17.15 7.48
C ALA A 87 11.93 17.16 6.14
N CYS A 88 10.98 16.25 5.96
CA CYS A 88 10.19 16.11 4.74
C CYS A 88 9.00 17.09 4.72
N LYS A 89 8.68 17.64 3.55
CA LYS A 89 7.46 18.42 3.33
C LYS A 89 6.21 17.60 3.61
N LYS A 90 6.22 16.37 3.11
CA LYS A 90 5.23 15.32 3.33
C LYS A 90 5.95 14.00 3.47
N HIS A 91 5.41 13.11 4.29
CA HIS A 91 5.97 11.79 4.44
C HIS A 91 4.91 10.72 4.66
N TYR A 92 5.23 9.51 4.23
CA TYR A 92 4.34 8.36 4.32
C TYR A 92 5.12 7.16 4.83
N VAL A 93 4.46 6.33 5.62
CA VAL A 93 4.88 4.96 5.87
C VAL A 93 4.28 4.08 4.78
N VAL A 94 5.12 3.22 4.22
CA VAL A 94 4.76 2.29 3.15
C VAL A 94 5.00 0.87 3.60
N VAL A 95 4.00 0.01 3.39
CA VAL A 95 4.08 -1.44 3.54
C VAL A 95 3.75 -2.04 2.19
N ALA A 96 4.73 -2.65 1.53
CA ALA A 96 4.59 -3.10 0.15
C ALA A 96 4.95 -4.58 -0.02
N TYR A 97 4.19 -5.29 -0.83
CA TYR A 97 4.45 -6.68 -1.23
C TYR A 97 4.73 -6.77 -2.72
N ALA A 98 5.64 -7.66 -3.09
CA ALA A 98 5.88 -8.05 -4.47
C ALA A 98 5.99 -9.58 -4.53
N GLN A 99 5.12 -10.23 -5.31
CA GLN A 99 5.18 -11.68 -5.47
C GLN A 99 6.40 -12.11 -6.29
N ASP A 100 6.62 -11.41 -7.40
CA ASP A 100 7.71 -11.63 -8.34
C ASP A 100 8.33 -10.28 -8.69
N SER A 101 9.52 -10.04 -8.12
CA SER A 101 10.26 -8.79 -8.31
C SER A 101 10.73 -8.58 -9.75
N GLN A 102 10.68 -9.59 -10.62
CA GLN A 102 10.96 -9.44 -12.05
C GLN A 102 9.77 -8.84 -12.82
N LYS A 103 8.54 -8.93 -12.29
CA LYS A 103 7.34 -8.37 -12.90
C LYS A 103 7.04 -6.96 -12.39
N ILE A 104 6.81 -6.85 -11.09
CA ILE A 104 6.58 -5.56 -10.42
C ILE A 104 7.44 -5.55 -9.15
N SER A 105 8.43 -4.66 -9.12
CA SER A 105 9.37 -4.57 -8.01
C SER A 105 9.10 -3.37 -7.12
N HIS A 106 9.57 -3.43 -5.87
CA HIS A 106 9.65 -2.23 -5.03
C HIS A 106 10.52 -1.14 -5.65
N GLY A 107 11.54 -1.50 -6.46
CA GLY A 107 12.36 -0.54 -7.19
C GLY A 107 11.55 0.27 -8.21
N THR A 108 10.66 -0.39 -8.95
CA THR A 108 9.76 0.23 -9.93
C THR A 108 8.79 1.21 -9.25
N PHE A 109 8.22 0.83 -8.11
CA PHE A 109 7.41 1.76 -7.32
C PHE A 109 8.23 2.96 -6.83
N LYS A 110 9.43 2.72 -6.31
CA LYS A 110 10.33 3.78 -5.83
C LYS A 110 10.76 4.72 -6.96
N SER A 111 10.92 4.24 -8.19
CA SER A 111 11.22 5.12 -9.34
C SER A 111 10.03 6.02 -9.67
N PHE A 112 8.80 5.50 -9.69
CA PHE A 112 7.60 6.34 -9.86
C PHE A 112 7.45 7.37 -8.75
N ALA A 113 7.72 6.98 -7.49
CA ALA A 113 7.72 7.91 -6.37
C ALA A 113 8.81 9.00 -6.53
N ALA A 114 10.01 8.64 -6.98
CA ALA A 114 11.10 9.58 -7.25
C ALA A 114 10.80 10.54 -8.42
N GLU A 115 10.09 10.06 -9.44
CA GLU A 115 9.60 10.91 -10.52
C GLU A 115 8.61 11.96 -10.00
N ALA A 116 7.78 11.62 -9.00
CA ALA A 116 6.91 12.54 -8.28
C ALA A 116 7.64 13.40 -7.21
N GLY A 117 8.94 13.18 -7.00
CA GLY A 117 9.77 13.97 -6.08
C GLY A 117 9.90 13.39 -4.66
N TYR A 118 9.47 12.15 -4.45
CA TYR A 118 9.66 11.44 -3.19
C TYR A 118 10.98 10.66 -3.18
N SER A 119 11.70 10.71 -2.07
CA SER A 119 12.82 9.82 -1.78
C SER A 119 12.37 8.68 -0.85
N SER A 120 12.96 7.50 -1.01
CA SER A 120 12.72 6.37 -0.10
C SER A 120 13.64 6.48 1.11
N VAL A 121 13.09 6.38 2.31
CA VAL A 121 13.84 6.38 3.58
C VAL A 121 13.64 5.06 4.30
N ALA A 122 14.69 4.57 4.97
CA ALA A 122 14.59 3.34 5.75
C ALA A 122 13.88 3.60 7.08
N LEU A 123 12.94 2.73 7.46
CA LEU A 123 12.22 2.78 8.73
C LEU A 123 12.36 1.46 9.52
N PRO A 124 13.60 1.02 9.84
CA PRO A 124 13.83 -0.27 10.49
C PRO A 124 13.12 -0.44 11.85
N GLN A 125 13.03 0.59 12.69
CA GLN A 125 12.40 0.48 14.01
C GLN A 125 10.88 0.34 13.86
N PHE A 126 10.29 1.17 13.02
CA PHE A 126 8.87 1.05 12.70
C PHE A 126 8.55 -0.33 12.12
N ALA A 127 9.38 -0.82 11.18
CA ALA A 127 9.23 -2.15 10.61
C ALA A 127 9.29 -3.26 11.69
N ASN A 128 10.19 -3.13 12.66
CA ASN A 128 10.31 -4.08 13.76
C ASN A 128 9.06 -4.07 14.67
N TYR A 129 8.51 -2.90 15.00
CA TYR A 129 7.28 -2.85 15.81
C TYR A 129 6.04 -3.28 15.05
N MET A 130 5.96 -2.96 13.75
CA MET A 130 4.91 -3.47 12.90
C MET A 130 4.92 -5.01 12.88
N ARG A 131 6.09 -5.66 12.85
CA ARG A 131 6.24 -7.14 12.94
C ARG A 131 5.69 -7.74 14.23
N LEU A 132 5.70 -6.98 15.32
CA LEU A 132 5.21 -7.42 16.62
C LEU A 132 3.71 -7.15 16.80
N HIS A 133 3.07 -6.46 15.86
CA HIS A 133 1.65 -6.14 15.94
C HIS A 133 0.78 -7.39 15.67
N PRO A 134 -0.36 -7.58 16.37
CA PRO A 134 -1.25 -8.73 16.14
C PRO A 134 -1.73 -8.86 14.68
N ASP A 135 -2.04 -7.73 14.03
CA ASP A 135 -2.50 -7.69 12.64
C ASP A 135 -1.40 -8.16 11.65
N PHE A 136 -0.13 -8.21 12.06
CA PHE A 136 0.99 -8.56 11.19
C PHE A 136 0.88 -9.98 10.65
N ASN A 137 0.60 -10.95 11.53
CA ASN A 137 0.47 -12.35 11.13
C ASN A 137 -0.86 -12.61 10.42
N GLN A 138 -1.93 -11.97 10.87
CA GLN A 138 -3.26 -12.13 10.28
C GLN A 138 -3.30 -11.71 8.80
N ASN A 139 -2.50 -10.72 8.43
CA ASN A 139 -2.44 -10.18 7.07
C ASN A 139 -1.20 -10.64 6.28
N SER A 140 -0.46 -11.63 6.78
CA SER A 140 0.78 -12.14 6.15
C SER A 140 1.82 -11.04 5.84
N PHE A 141 1.91 -10.01 6.68
CA PHE A 141 2.85 -8.90 6.47
C PHE A 141 4.33 -9.28 6.62
N HIS A 142 4.63 -10.51 7.04
CA HIS A 142 5.99 -11.06 6.97
C HIS A 142 6.55 -11.11 5.53
N LEU A 143 5.69 -11.09 4.52
CA LEU A 143 6.06 -11.02 3.10
C LEU A 143 6.27 -9.59 2.60
N TYR A 144 6.03 -8.57 3.43
CA TYR A 144 6.00 -7.17 3.01
C TYR A 144 7.28 -6.44 3.45
N SER A 145 7.74 -5.54 2.58
CA SER A 145 8.78 -4.58 2.88
C SER A 145 8.18 -3.32 3.49
N VAL A 146 8.79 -2.81 4.56
CA VAL A 146 8.37 -1.57 5.22
C VAL A 146 9.43 -0.49 5.01
N PHE A 147 9.03 0.67 4.52
CA PHE A 147 9.91 1.83 4.31
C PHE A 147 9.10 3.13 4.33
N GLY A 148 9.78 4.27 4.35
CA GLY A 148 9.15 5.58 4.26
C GLY A 148 9.30 6.20 2.88
N LEU A 149 8.37 7.09 2.53
CA LEU A 149 8.53 8.06 1.45
C LEU A 149 8.62 9.46 2.04
N CYS A 150 9.53 10.27 1.50
CA CYS A 150 9.82 11.63 1.95
C CYS A 150 9.80 12.57 0.75
N LEU A 151 8.83 13.50 0.73
CA LEU A 151 8.78 14.56 -0.28
C LEU A 151 9.79 15.65 0.10
N ASP A 152 10.72 15.92 -0.79
CA ASP A 152 11.72 16.98 -0.61
C ASP A 152 11.04 18.37 -0.60
N ASN A 153 11.44 19.23 0.34
CA ASN A 153 10.97 20.62 0.43
C ASN A 153 11.31 21.44 -0.83
N SER A 154 12.38 21.07 -1.54
CA SER A 154 12.85 21.75 -2.73
C SER A 154 12.20 21.26 -4.03
N SER A 155 11.39 20.19 -3.98
CA SER A 155 10.82 19.57 -5.17
C SER A 155 9.67 20.43 -5.75
N PRO A 156 9.80 20.97 -6.98
CA PRO A 156 8.70 21.66 -7.67
C PRO A 156 7.68 20.66 -8.27
N LYS A 157 7.86 19.35 -8.05
CA LYS A 157 7.12 18.29 -8.73
C LYS A 157 5.74 18.02 -8.10
N ARG A 158 4.93 17.30 -8.87
CA ARG A 158 3.54 16.93 -8.54
C ARG A 158 3.52 16.04 -7.30
N GLU A 159 2.69 16.39 -6.33
CA GLU A 159 2.53 15.63 -5.08
C GLU A 159 1.93 14.23 -5.27
N ASN A 160 1.27 13.99 -6.42
CA ASN A 160 0.63 12.74 -6.75
C ASN A 160 1.60 11.78 -7.45
N ILE A 161 1.65 10.53 -6.99
CA ILE A 161 2.43 9.46 -7.59
C ILE A 161 1.56 8.77 -8.65
N SER A 162 1.97 8.84 -9.92
CA SER A 162 1.36 8.05 -11.00
C SER A 162 2.01 6.68 -11.08
N LEU A 163 1.22 5.63 -10.91
CA LEU A 163 1.65 4.24 -11.01
C LEU A 163 1.13 3.65 -12.32
N GLN A 164 2.06 3.37 -13.23
CA GLN A 164 1.77 2.78 -14.53
C GLN A 164 2.52 1.45 -14.66
N PHE A 165 1.83 0.35 -14.31
CA PHE A 165 2.37 -0.99 -14.55
C PHE A 165 1.84 -1.53 -15.89
N PRO A 166 2.68 -2.21 -16.70
CA PRO A 166 2.23 -2.79 -17.96
C PRO A 166 1.04 -3.73 -17.77
N ASN A 167 0.03 -3.61 -18.64
CA ASN A 167 -1.21 -4.38 -18.61
C ASN A 167 -2.10 -4.12 -17.37
N PHE A 168 -1.88 -3.03 -16.62
CA PHE A 168 -2.78 -2.56 -15.57
C PHE A 168 -3.27 -1.15 -15.88
N THR A 169 -4.41 -0.78 -15.29
CA THR A 169 -4.88 0.60 -15.33
C THR A 169 -3.97 1.49 -14.50
N GLU A 170 -3.70 2.69 -15.01
CA GLU A 170 -2.97 3.71 -14.25
C GLU A 170 -3.70 4.06 -12.96
N VAL A 171 -2.94 4.17 -11.87
CA VAL A 171 -3.46 4.63 -10.57
C VAL A 171 -2.72 5.87 -10.14
N LEU A 172 -3.46 6.91 -9.76
CA LEU A 172 -2.94 8.12 -9.16
C LEU A 172 -3.09 8.06 -7.64
N ILE A 173 -1.98 7.96 -6.93
CA ILE A 173 -1.94 8.06 -5.47
C ILE A 173 -1.75 9.53 -5.09
N LYS A 174 -2.62 10.02 -4.20
CA LYS A 174 -2.61 11.40 -3.68
C LYS A 174 -2.09 11.44 -2.25
#